data_AF-T2SEP9-F1
#
_entry.id   AF-T2SEP9-F1
#
_cell.length_a   1.000
_cell.length_b   1.000
_cell.length_c   1.000
_cell.angle_alpha   90.00
_cell.angle_beta   90.00
_cell.angle_gamma   90.00
#
_symmetry.space_group_name_H-M   'P 1'
#
loop_
_entity.id
_entity.type
_entity.pdbx_description
1 polymer ?
#
loop_
_entity_poly.entity_id
_entity_poly.type
_entity_poly.pdbx_seq_one_letter_code
_entity_poly.pdbx_strand_id
1 'polypeptide(L)' 'MELTAQTGIVPWIDVEKDKKYGIFTRYPEREEVVVPIEERLIVELYSK' A
#
# COMPACT_ATOMS: atom_id res chain seq x y z
N MET A 1 13.09 13.23 3.43
CA MET A 1 11.92 12.81 4.23
C MET A 1 10.64 12.93 3.39
N GLU A 2 10.65 12.50 2.12
CA GLU A 2 9.54 12.78 1.19
C GLU A 2 8.86 11.53 0.62
N LEU A 3 9.37 10.33 0.93
CA LEU A 3 8.80 9.06 0.47
C LEU A 3 7.65 8.53 1.35
N THR A 4 7.53 9.00 2.60
CA THR A 4 6.48 8.57 3.53
C THR A 4 5.19 9.38 3.44
N ALA A 5 5.17 10.43 2.60
CA ALA A 5 4.04 11.36 2.51
C ALA A 5 3.09 11.10 1.33
N GLN A 6 3.42 10.18 0.41
CA GLN A 6 2.63 9.96 -0.80
C GLN A 6 1.47 8.98 -0.62
N THR A 7 1.52 8.11 0.39
CA THR A 7 0.39 7.28 0.79
C THR A 7 -0.27 7.93 1.99
N GLY A 8 -1.38 8.65 1.76
CA GLY A 8 -2.29 9.03 2.84
C GLY A 8 -2.74 7.79 3.63
N ILE A 9 -3.38 8.00 4.79
CA ILE A 9 -3.92 6.89 5.59
C ILE A 9 -4.90 6.11 4.71
N VAL A 10 -4.52 4.88 4.39
CA VAL A 10 -5.29 3.98 3.53
C VAL A 10 -6.46 3.38 4.31
N PRO A 11 -7.62 3.11 3.68
CA PRO A 11 -8.82 2.66 4.39
C PRO A 11 -8.71 1.27 5.04
N TRP A 12 -7.66 0.51 4.72
CA TRP A 12 -7.36 -0.82 5.27
C TRP A 12 -6.35 -0.78 6.43
N ILE A 13 -5.86 0.40 6.82
CA ILE A 13 -5.03 0.62 8.01
C ILE A 13 -5.66 1.73 8.86
N ASP A 14 -6.00 1.40 10.10
CA ASP A 14 -6.31 2.42 11.11
C ASP A 14 -5.01 2.88 11.77
N VAL A 15 -4.75 4.19 11.88
CA VAL A 15 -3.48 4.75 12.36
C VAL A 15 -3.70 5.52 13.65
N GLU A 16 -3.15 5.01 14.76
CA GLU A 16 -3.17 5.70 16.04
C GLU A 16 -1.92 6.58 16.18
N LYS A 17 -2.05 7.87 15.85
CA LYS A 17 -0.93 8.82 15.77
C LYS A 17 -0.23 9.07 17.11
N ASP A 18 -0.97 9.00 18.21
CA ASP A 18 -0.44 9.25 19.56
C ASP A 18 0.51 8.14 20.03
N LYS A 19 0.17 6.88 19.73
CA LYS A 19 0.97 5.71 20.12
C LYS A 19 1.84 5.15 19.00
N LYS A 20 1.80 5.79 17.82
CA LYS A 20 2.64 5.46 16.64
C LYS A 20 2.53 3.99 16.21
N TYR A 21 1.32 3.45 16.19
CA TYR A 21 1.04 2.13 15.60
C TYR A 21 -0.13 2.19 14.63
N GLY A 22 -0.22 1.19 13.76
CA GLY A 22 -1.36 0.99 12.88
C GLY A 22 -1.99 -0.39 13.07
N ILE A 23 -3.31 -0.48 12.92
CA ILE A 23 -4.07 -1.74 12.94
C ILE A 23 -4.47 -2.07 11.51
N PHE A 24 -4.09 -3.27 11.06
CA PHE A 24 -4.54 -3.82 9.79
C PHE A 24 -5.98 -4.34 9.95
N THR A 25 -6.94 -3.67 9.34
CA THR A 25 -8.38 -3.95 9.56
C THR A 25 -8.95 -4.93 8.55
N ARG A 26 -8.44 -4.91 7.31
CA ARG A 26 -8.86 -5.78 6.21
C ARG A 26 -7.79 -5.89 5.15
N TYR A 27 -7.92 -6.90 4.30
CA TYR A 27 -7.15 -6.93 3.07
C TYR A 27 -7.63 -5.81 2.12
N PRO A 28 -6.70 -5.09 1.49
CA PRO A 28 -7.04 -4.10 0.47
C PRO A 28 -7.58 -4.78 -0.79
N GLU A 29 -8.47 -4.08 -1.48
CA GLU A 29 -8.83 -4.42 -2.85
C GLU A 29 -7.72 -4.01 -3.82
N ARG A 30 -7.68 -4.65 -4.99
CA ARG A 30 -6.60 -4.43 -5.97
C ARG A 30 -6.47 -2.96 -6.37
N GLU A 31 -7.61 -2.28 -6.54
CA GLU A 31 -7.73 -0.89 -6.95
C GLU A 31 -7.22 0.09 -5.88
N GLU A 32 -7.24 -0.32 -4.60
CA GLU A 32 -6.80 0.49 -3.46
C GLU A 32 -5.28 0.48 -3.27
N VAL A 33 -4.58 -0.44 -3.96
CA VAL A 33 -3.13 -0.57 -3.87
C VAL A 33 -2.50 0.10 -5.08
N VAL A 34 -2.12 1.36 -4.89
CA VAL A 34 -1.40 2.15 -5.89
C VAL A 34 0.07 1.70 -5.90
N VAL A 35 0.46 0.98 -6.95
CA VAL A 35 1.87 0.62 -7.17
C VAL A 35 2.40 1.47 -8.33
N PRO A 36 3.51 2.20 -8.18
CA PRO A 36 4.03 3.09 -9.22
C PRO A 36 4.73 2.34 -10.38
N ILE A 37 4.44 1.06 -10.59
CA ILE A 37 5.06 0.20 -11.61
C ILE A 37 4.00 -0.51 -12.41
N GLU A 38 4.29 -0.79 -13.69
CA GLU A 38 3.41 -1.59 -14.54
C GLU A 38 3.43 -3.06 -14.08
N GLU A 39 2.35 -3.50 -13.43
CA GLU A 39 2.20 -4.87 -12.90
C GLU A 39 2.41 -5.96 -13.97
N ARG A 40 2.10 -5.63 -15.23
CA ARG A 40 2.39 -6.48 -16.38
C ARG A 40 3.86 -6.89 -16.47
N LEU A 41 4.80 -5.98 -16.16
CA LEU A 41 6.23 -6.28 -16.18
C LEU A 41 6.63 -7.30 -15.11
N ILE A 42 5.95 -7.28 -13.96
CA ILE A 42 6.16 -8.24 -12.87
C ILE A 42 5.69 -9.62 -13.31
N VAL A 43 4.48 -9.71 -13.88
CA VAL A 43 3.93 -10.97 -14.38
C VAL A 43 4.84 -11.55 -15.46
N GLU A 44 5.25 -10.74 -16.45
CA GLU A 44 6.15 -11.17 -17.52
C GLU A 44 7.50 -11.70 -17.00
N LEU A 45 8.06 -11.10 -15.93
CA LEU A 45 9.32 -11.53 -15.33
C LEU A 45 9.23 -12.93 -14.67
N TYR A 46 8.15 -13.19 -13.95
CA TYR A 46 7.97 -14.44 -13.19
C TYR A 46 7.25 -15.55 -13.98
N SER A 47 6.78 -15.26 -15.19
CA SER A 47 6.17 -16.25 -16.09
C SER A 47 7.20 -17.08 -16.87
N LYS A 48 8.49 -16.90 -16.58
CA LYS A 48 9.62 -17.56 -17.27
C LYS A 48 10.22 -18.70 -16.47
#